data_AF-A0A368B8H6-F1
#
_entry.id   AF-A0A368B8H6-F1
#
_cell.length_a   1.000
_cell.length_b   1.000
_cell.length_c   1.000
_cell.angle_alpha   90.00
_cell.angle_beta   90.00
_cell.angle_gamma   90.00
#
_symmetry.space_group_name_H-M   'P 1'
#
loop_
_entity.id
_entity.type
_entity.pdbx_description
1 polymer ?
#
loop_
_entity_poly.entity_id
_entity_poly.type
_entity_poly.pdbx_seq_one_letter_code
_entity_poly.pdbx_strand_id
1 'polypeptide(L)'
;MSENSQPNQGQPQQVNLQQLAQQFMAGLQRHFDMLAFNMVARESVQEDAYNSRVNKPRVMPAAQHHQNFEQMQAYARDLLVRQVINDCMNLAVTGMNNAHFFLALVKITKANSNVSSEAQQEAQKAQQTFVPSQLDEKFNRLEKDFGILCELEDSIISLGFIMHALMHQGGAVKEPQVDENGELVLELKAVKVLSRDAAAERPKGKLVDQRRIFREGDMLSFTDLDLQLILITIASFADSLFKAVSLYAKSVKDDNES
;
A
#
# COMPACT_ATOMS: atom_id res chain seq x y z
N MET A 1 -21.57 -19.38 -10.79
CA MET A 1 -20.55 -20.10 -11.59
C MET A 1 -19.61 -19.06 -12.14
N SER A 2 -18.53 -18.77 -11.42
CA SER A 2 -17.44 -17.92 -11.87
C SER A 2 -16.19 -18.64 -11.42
N GLU A 3 -15.55 -19.32 -12.35
CA GLU A 3 -14.40 -20.17 -12.09
C GLU A 3 -13.26 -19.35 -11.49
N ASN A 4 -12.76 -19.81 -10.34
CA ASN A 4 -11.49 -19.39 -9.78
C ASN A 4 -10.40 -19.62 -10.82
N SER A 5 -9.88 -18.56 -11.42
CA SER A 5 -8.64 -18.62 -12.18
C SER A 5 -7.50 -18.88 -11.19
N GLN A 6 -7.06 -20.14 -11.10
CA GLN A 6 -5.80 -20.49 -10.46
C GLN A 6 -4.64 -19.72 -11.14
N PRO A 7 -3.62 -19.28 -10.39
CA PRO A 7 -2.46 -18.64 -11.01
C PRO A 7 -1.76 -19.64 -11.92
N ASN A 8 -1.66 -19.29 -13.21
CA ASN A 8 -1.00 -20.05 -14.27
C ASN A 8 0.44 -20.43 -13.85
N GLN A 9 0.62 -21.64 -13.33
CA GLN A 9 1.93 -22.24 -13.14
C GLN A 9 2.39 -22.84 -14.47
N GLY A 10 3.32 -22.18 -15.16
CA GLY A 10 4.12 -22.85 -16.21
C GLY A 10 4.13 -22.23 -17.61
N GLN A 11 3.50 -21.08 -17.86
CA GLN A 11 3.75 -20.33 -19.10
C GLN A 11 4.74 -19.20 -18.85
N PRO A 12 5.74 -18.98 -19.73
CA PRO A 12 6.61 -17.82 -19.67
C PRO A 12 5.76 -16.58 -19.89
N GLN A 13 5.28 -15.96 -18.80
CA GLN A 13 4.65 -14.65 -18.89
C GLN A 13 5.74 -13.69 -19.34
N GLN A 14 5.57 -13.12 -20.54
CA GLN A 14 6.30 -11.91 -20.90
C GLN A 14 5.92 -10.85 -19.86
N VAL A 15 6.81 -10.62 -18.91
CA VAL A 15 6.58 -9.65 -17.84
C VAL A 15 6.60 -8.27 -18.48
N ASN A 16 5.43 -7.65 -18.53
CA ASN A 16 5.24 -6.33 -19.11
C ASN A 16 5.05 -5.30 -17.99
N LEU A 17 6.02 -4.39 -17.82
CA LEU A 17 5.98 -3.35 -16.80
C LEU A 17 4.70 -2.48 -16.88
N GLN A 18 4.22 -2.19 -18.09
CA GLN A 18 2.99 -1.42 -18.28
C GLN A 18 1.77 -2.18 -17.76
N GLN A 19 1.70 -3.49 -18.02
CA GLN A 19 0.62 -4.33 -17.51
C GLN A 19 0.66 -4.42 -15.97
N LEU A 20 1.86 -4.58 -15.39
CA LEU A 20 2.04 -4.58 -13.94
C LEU A 20 1.57 -3.26 -13.31
N ALA A 21 1.98 -2.13 -13.88
CA ALA A 21 1.57 -0.82 -13.40
C ALA A 21 0.04 -0.62 -13.53
N GLN A 22 -0.57 -1.04 -14.64
CA GLN A 22 -2.02 -0.95 -14.83
C GLN A 22 -2.80 -1.81 -13.82
N GLN A 23 -2.37 -3.05 -13.58
CA GLN A 23 -3.00 -3.94 -12.60
C GLN A 23 -2.87 -3.38 -11.18
N PHE A 24 -1.70 -2.84 -10.84
CA PHE A 24 -1.47 -2.17 -9.57
C PHE A 24 -2.44 -0.99 -9.40
N MET A 25 -2.51 -0.09 -10.39
CA MET A 25 -3.37 1.10 -10.32
C MET A 25 -4.86 0.75 -10.25
N ALA A 26 -5.29 -0.30 -10.96
CA ALA A 26 -6.67 -0.79 -10.87
C ALA A 26 -6.99 -1.35 -9.47
N GLY A 27 -6.05 -2.06 -8.85
CA GLY A 27 -6.17 -2.53 -7.46
C GLY A 27 -6.28 -1.35 -6.50
N LEU A 28 -5.35 -0.40 -6.60
CA LEU A 28 -5.33 0.81 -5.78
C LEU A 28 -6.64 1.60 -5.88
N GLN A 29 -7.15 1.83 -7.09
CA GLN A 29 -8.41 2.55 -7.31
C GLN A 29 -9.57 1.84 -6.61
N ARG A 30 -9.63 0.50 -6.67
CA ARG A 30 -10.66 -0.28 -5.99
C ARG A 30 -10.60 -0.09 -4.46
N HIS A 31 -9.40 -0.08 -3.87
CA HIS A 31 -9.24 0.18 -2.44
C HIS A 31 -9.64 1.62 -2.08
N PHE A 32 -9.34 2.59 -2.94
CA PHE A 32 -9.78 3.98 -2.77
C PHE A 32 -11.30 4.13 -2.80
N ASP A 33 -11.96 3.53 -3.79
CA ASP A 33 -13.43 3.57 -3.91
C ASP A 33 -14.09 2.84 -2.73
N MET A 34 -13.54 1.70 -2.31
CA MET A 34 -14.03 0.95 -1.15
C MET A 34 -13.90 1.74 0.15
N LEU A 35 -12.79 2.47 0.33
CA LEU A 35 -12.59 3.33 1.49
C LEU A 35 -13.65 4.45 1.52
N ALA A 36 -13.83 5.14 0.39
CA ALA A 36 -14.83 6.20 0.28
C ALA A 36 -16.25 5.68 0.54
N PHE A 37 -16.59 4.52 -0.01
CA PHE A 37 -17.87 3.85 0.25
C PHE A 37 -18.07 3.56 1.74
N ASN A 38 -17.06 2.98 2.41
CA ASN A 38 -17.14 2.64 3.83
C ASN A 38 -17.25 3.88 4.73
N MET A 39 -16.56 4.97 4.41
CA MET A 39 -16.68 6.24 5.12
C MET A 39 -18.11 6.77 5.08
N VAL A 40 -18.68 6.90 3.87
CA VAL A 40 -20.06 7.36 3.67
C VAL A 40 -21.06 6.42 4.34
N ALA A 41 -20.87 5.09 4.19
CA ALA A 41 -21.74 4.11 4.81
C ALA A 41 -21.77 4.26 6.33
N ARG A 42 -20.60 4.40 6.97
CA ARG A 42 -20.43 4.59 8.42
C ARG A 42 -21.06 5.89 8.92
N GLU A 43 -20.90 6.98 8.17
CA GLU A 43 -21.51 8.29 8.47
C GLU A 43 -23.03 8.28 8.33
N SER A 44 -23.56 7.43 7.45
CA SER A 44 -24.99 7.38 7.14
C SER A 44 -25.80 6.47 8.08
N VAL A 45 -25.14 5.60 8.87
CA VAL A 45 -25.85 4.67 9.75
C VAL A 45 -26.59 5.44 10.85
N GLN A 46 -27.87 5.12 11.02
CA GLN A 46 -28.71 5.64 12.09
C GLN A 46 -28.84 4.61 13.21
N GLU A 47 -28.86 5.07 14.46
CA GLU A 47 -28.98 4.21 15.65
C GLU A 47 -30.22 3.31 15.60
N ASP A 48 -31.39 3.86 15.27
CA ASP A 48 -32.63 3.08 15.12
C ASP A 48 -32.50 1.95 14.09
N ALA A 49 -31.78 2.22 13.01
CA ALA A 49 -31.56 1.27 11.94
C ALA A 49 -30.58 0.16 12.36
N TYR A 50 -29.62 0.46 13.25
CA TYR A 50 -28.76 -0.53 13.90
C TYR A 50 -29.56 -1.39 14.89
N ASN A 51 -30.29 -0.74 15.81
CA ASN A 51 -31.10 -1.40 16.83
C ASN A 51 -32.18 -2.31 16.21
N SER A 52 -32.81 -1.89 15.12
CA SER A 52 -33.74 -2.72 14.37
C SER A 52 -33.08 -3.97 13.79
N ARG A 53 -31.86 -3.84 13.22
CA ARG A 53 -31.12 -4.95 12.60
C ARG A 53 -30.61 -5.96 13.64
N VAL A 54 -30.03 -5.49 14.75
CA VAL A 54 -29.48 -6.39 15.78
C VAL A 54 -30.59 -7.22 16.44
N ASN A 55 -31.80 -6.68 16.54
CA ASN A 55 -32.96 -7.36 17.10
C ASN A 55 -33.75 -8.20 16.08
N LYS A 56 -33.51 -8.04 14.78
CA LYS A 56 -34.26 -8.74 13.71
C LYS A 56 -34.26 -10.26 13.84
N PRO A 57 -33.15 -10.93 14.20
CA PRO A 57 -33.14 -12.38 14.41
C PRO A 57 -33.94 -12.86 15.64
N ARG A 58 -34.39 -11.94 16.52
CA ARG A 58 -35.08 -12.22 17.81
C ARG A 58 -34.26 -13.02 18.83
N VAL A 59 -33.03 -13.34 18.51
CA VAL A 59 -32.05 -13.96 19.41
C VAL A 59 -30.72 -13.25 19.20
N MET A 60 -30.08 -12.87 20.31
CA MET A 60 -28.70 -12.41 20.29
C MET A 60 -27.78 -13.58 20.70
N PRO A 61 -26.71 -13.88 19.96
CA PRO A 61 -25.81 -14.98 20.29
C PRO A 61 -25.20 -14.88 21.70
N ALA A 62 -24.91 -13.66 22.16
CA ALA A 62 -24.37 -13.38 23.50
C ALA A 62 -24.84 -11.99 23.99
N ALA A 63 -26.11 -11.90 24.43
CA ALA A 63 -26.75 -10.63 24.78
C ALA A 63 -25.98 -9.79 25.82
N GLN A 64 -25.30 -10.45 26.77
CA GLN A 64 -24.50 -9.79 27.81
C GLN A 64 -23.26 -9.05 27.28
N HIS A 65 -22.82 -9.33 26.05
CA HIS A 65 -21.71 -8.65 25.38
C HIS A 65 -22.19 -7.74 24.25
N HIS A 66 -23.49 -7.44 24.19
CA HIS A 66 -24.03 -6.52 23.20
C HIS A 66 -23.38 -5.13 23.35
N GLN A 67 -22.84 -4.62 22.25
CA GLN A 67 -22.33 -3.25 22.14
C GLN A 67 -23.43 -2.34 21.63
N ASN A 68 -23.55 -1.14 22.19
CA ASN A 68 -24.48 -0.15 21.69
C ASN A 68 -24.00 0.45 20.35
N PHE A 69 -24.81 1.34 19.77
CA PHE A 69 -24.51 1.96 18.48
C PHE A 69 -23.16 2.69 18.47
N GLU A 70 -22.87 3.53 19.47
CA GLU A 70 -21.62 4.30 19.55
C GLU A 70 -20.39 3.40 19.67
N GLN A 71 -20.46 2.38 20.53
CA GLN A 71 -19.39 1.39 20.71
C GLN A 71 -19.13 0.63 19.41
N MET A 72 -20.19 0.23 18.71
CA MET A 72 -20.07 -0.50 17.46
C MET A 72 -19.52 0.39 16.34
N GLN A 73 -19.91 1.67 16.29
CA GLN A 73 -19.40 2.65 15.34
C GLN A 73 -17.89 2.91 15.56
N ALA A 74 -17.47 3.06 16.82
CA ALA A 74 -16.07 3.21 17.18
C ALA A 74 -15.24 1.97 16.80
N TYR A 75 -15.75 0.76 17.09
CA TYR A 75 -15.08 -0.48 16.72
C TYR A 75 -15.01 -0.69 15.21
N ALA A 76 -16.08 -0.38 14.47
CA ALA A 76 -16.08 -0.43 13.01
C ALA A 76 -15.03 0.53 12.40
N ARG A 77 -14.84 1.71 13.00
CA ARG A 77 -13.78 2.64 12.60
C ARG A 77 -12.38 2.08 12.87
N ASP A 78 -12.14 1.46 14.03
CA ASP A 78 -10.84 0.84 14.33
C ASP A 78 -10.50 -0.29 13.34
N LEU A 79 -11.49 -1.13 13.00
CA LEU A 79 -11.33 -2.16 11.97
C LEU A 79 -11.01 -1.56 10.60
N LEU A 80 -11.69 -0.48 10.21
CA LEU A 80 -11.44 0.19 8.92
C LEU A 80 -10.01 0.73 8.84
N VAL A 81 -9.50 1.36 9.90
CA VAL A 81 -8.11 1.86 9.95
C VAL A 81 -7.12 0.72 9.72
N ARG A 82 -7.27 -0.38 10.47
CA ARG A 82 -6.41 -1.57 10.34
C ARG A 82 -6.46 -2.15 8.92
N GLN A 83 -7.67 -2.27 8.37
CA GLN A 83 -7.87 -2.82 7.03
C GLN A 83 -7.18 -1.95 5.97
N VAL A 84 -7.40 -0.63 5.98
CA VAL A 84 -6.83 0.27 4.97
C VAL A 84 -5.31 0.25 5.01
N ILE A 85 -4.71 0.34 6.21
CA ILE A 85 -3.26 0.33 6.36
C ILE A 85 -2.69 -1.02 5.90
N ASN A 86 -3.33 -2.14 6.28
CA ASN A 86 -2.93 -3.47 5.83
C ASN A 86 -3.00 -3.62 4.31
N ASP A 87 -4.10 -3.19 3.70
CA ASP A 87 -4.29 -3.25 2.25
C ASP A 87 -3.23 -2.41 1.52
N CYS A 88 -2.92 -1.21 2.04
CA CYS A 88 -1.87 -0.35 1.52
C CYS A 88 -0.48 -0.98 1.61
N MET A 89 -0.15 -1.62 2.74
CA MET A 89 1.11 -2.35 2.90
C MET A 89 1.21 -3.52 1.94
N ASN A 90 0.13 -4.29 1.77
CA ASN A 90 0.08 -5.41 0.82
C ASN A 90 0.25 -4.94 -0.62
N LEU A 91 -0.37 -3.82 -1.00
CA LEU A 91 -0.14 -3.19 -2.30
C LEU A 91 1.32 -2.81 -2.47
N ALA A 92 1.91 -2.05 -1.54
CA ALA A 92 3.30 -1.62 -1.61
C ALA A 92 4.26 -2.81 -1.78
N VAL A 93 4.14 -3.83 -0.93
CA VAL A 93 4.98 -5.05 -0.99
C VAL A 93 4.78 -5.82 -2.30
N THR A 94 3.53 -5.92 -2.79
CA THR A 94 3.25 -6.55 -4.08
C THR A 94 3.91 -5.78 -5.23
N GLY A 95 3.82 -4.45 -5.21
CA GLY A 95 4.49 -3.57 -6.16
C GLY A 95 6.00 -3.78 -6.17
N MET A 96 6.64 -3.82 -5.00
CA MET A 96 8.07 -4.10 -4.84
C MET A 96 8.45 -5.49 -5.36
N ASN A 97 7.68 -6.52 -5.00
CA ASN A 97 7.94 -7.89 -5.44
C ASN A 97 7.86 -8.02 -6.96
N ASN A 98 6.87 -7.39 -7.60
CA ASN A 98 6.73 -7.39 -9.05
C ASN A 98 7.84 -6.59 -9.74
N ALA A 99 8.20 -5.43 -9.17
CA ALA A 99 9.30 -4.60 -9.65
C ALA A 99 10.64 -5.37 -9.59
N HIS A 100 10.96 -5.97 -8.45
CA HIS A 100 12.19 -6.76 -8.27
C HIS A 100 12.27 -7.91 -9.28
N PHE A 101 11.19 -8.67 -9.48
CA PHE A 101 11.19 -9.76 -10.45
C PHE A 101 11.47 -9.26 -11.88
N PHE A 102 10.84 -8.15 -12.27
CA PHE A 102 11.08 -7.55 -13.58
C PHE A 102 12.52 -7.03 -13.73
N LEU A 103 13.04 -6.35 -12.70
CA LEU A 103 14.43 -5.86 -12.67
C LEU A 103 15.44 -7.01 -12.79
N ALA A 104 15.21 -8.11 -12.07
CA ALA A 104 16.04 -9.30 -12.15
C ALA A 104 16.04 -9.88 -13.57
N LEU A 105 14.87 -10.00 -14.19
CA LEU A 105 14.76 -10.45 -15.59
C LEU A 105 15.54 -9.54 -16.54
N VAL A 106 15.35 -8.22 -16.45
CA VAL A 106 16.05 -7.25 -17.29
C VAL A 106 17.56 -7.35 -17.12
N LYS A 107 18.05 -7.49 -15.90
CA LYS A 107 19.48 -7.63 -15.59
C LYS A 107 20.06 -8.92 -16.18
N ILE A 108 19.37 -10.06 -16.01
CA ILE A 108 19.81 -11.38 -16.51
C ILE A 108 19.77 -11.43 -18.03
N THR A 109 18.71 -10.92 -18.66
CA THR A 109 18.57 -10.95 -20.13
C THR A 109 19.30 -9.81 -20.82
N LYS A 110 19.93 -8.89 -20.07
CA LYS A 110 20.55 -7.68 -20.63
C LYS A 110 19.55 -6.87 -21.47
N ALA A 111 18.34 -6.71 -20.92
CA ALA A 111 17.18 -6.10 -21.58
C ALA A 111 16.76 -6.74 -22.92
N ASN A 112 17.18 -7.98 -23.20
CA ASN A 112 16.74 -8.71 -24.38
C ASN A 112 15.26 -9.12 -24.23
N SER A 113 14.47 -8.88 -25.27
CA SER A 113 13.05 -9.24 -25.34
C SER A 113 12.82 -10.76 -25.37
N ASN A 114 13.82 -11.53 -25.81
CA ASN A 114 13.76 -12.99 -25.84
C ASN A 114 14.23 -13.57 -24.50
N VAL A 115 13.29 -13.77 -23.59
CA VAL A 115 13.57 -14.36 -22.28
C VAL A 115 13.53 -15.89 -22.38
N SER A 116 14.67 -16.55 -22.14
CA SER A 116 14.76 -18.01 -22.10
C SER A 116 14.20 -18.59 -20.79
N SER A 117 13.85 -19.88 -20.78
CA SER A 117 13.39 -20.56 -19.57
C SER A 117 14.45 -20.53 -18.45
N GLU A 118 15.73 -20.62 -18.81
CA GLU A 118 16.84 -20.54 -17.86
C GLU A 118 16.90 -19.16 -17.19
N ALA A 119 16.79 -18.09 -17.98
CA ALA A 119 16.76 -16.72 -17.46
C ALA A 119 15.56 -16.49 -16.52
N GLN A 120 14.39 -17.07 -16.84
CA GLN A 120 13.23 -17.01 -15.95
C GLN A 120 13.46 -17.76 -14.63
N GLN A 121 14.04 -18.96 -14.68
CA GLN A 121 14.35 -19.73 -13.47
C GLN A 121 15.36 -19.00 -12.59
N GLU A 122 16.35 -18.33 -13.19
CA GLU A 122 17.32 -17.54 -12.45
C GLU A 122 16.69 -16.32 -11.78
N ALA A 123 15.83 -15.58 -12.50
CA ALA A 123 15.05 -14.48 -11.90
C ALA A 123 14.13 -14.98 -10.78
N GLN A 124 13.52 -16.16 -10.93
CA GLN A 124 12.70 -16.79 -9.88
C GLN A 124 13.53 -17.16 -8.65
N LYS A 125 14.77 -17.63 -8.81
CA LYS A 125 15.68 -17.88 -7.67
C LYS A 125 15.99 -16.59 -6.92
N ALA A 126 16.27 -15.50 -7.63
CA ALA A 126 16.45 -14.18 -7.00
C ALA A 126 15.18 -13.73 -6.25
N GLN A 127 14.00 -14.05 -6.79
CA GLN A 127 12.72 -13.75 -6.17
C GLN A 127 12.45 -14.56 -4.89
N GLN A 128 12.86 -15.82 -4.83
CA GLN A 128 12.68 -16.70 -3.66
C GLN A 128 13.38 -16.15 -2.41
N THR A 129 14.48 -15.43 -2.58
CA THR A 129 15.17 -14.76 -1.45
C THR A 129 14.61 -13.37 -1.17
N PHE A 130 14.05 -12.68 -2.18
CA PHE A 130 13.53 -11.32 -2.04
C PHE A 130 12.14 -11.27 -1.41
N VAL A 131 11.23 -12.15 -1.80
CA VAL A 131 9.83 -12.12 -1.31
C VAL A 131 9.72 -12.22 0.21
N PRO A 132 10.42 -13.14 0.91
CA PRO A 132 10.30 -13.27 2.36
C PRO A 132 11.18 -12.29 3.16
N SER A 133 12.01 -11.47 2.52
CA SER A 133 12.89 -10.54 3.24
C SER A 133 12.07 -9.46 3.96
N GLN A 134 12.65 -8.90 5.03
CA GLN A 134 12.08 -7.75 5.71
C GLN A 134 12.02 -6.52 4.80
N LEU A 135 11.17 -5.57 5.15
CA LEU A 135 10.81 -4.45 4.28
C LEU A 135 11.99 -3.52 4.00
N ASP A 136 12.75 -3.18 5.04
CA ASP A 136 14.03 -2.47 4.96
C ASP A 136 15.02 -3.20 4.03
N GLU A 137 15.13 -4.52 4.17
CA GLU A 137 16.02 -5.32 3.31
C GLU A 137 15.55 -5.32 1.85
N LYS A 138 14.24 -5.24 1.58
CA LYS A 138 13.73 -5.09 0.20
C LYS A 138 14.19 -3.79 -0.42
N PHE A 139 14.12 -2.68 0.31
CA PHE A 139 14.60 -1.38 -0.16
C PHE A 139 16.12 -1.39 -0.39
N ASN A 140 16.88 -1.88 0.59
CA ASN A 140 18.33 -2.06 0.49
C ASN A 140 18.74 -2.84 -0.77
N ARG A 141 17.99 -3.90 -1.11
CA ARG A 141 18.25 -4.70 -2.31
C ARG A 141 17.89 -3.96 -3.60
N LEU A 142 16.79 -3.21 -3.63
CA LEU A 142 16.45 -2.38 -4.79
C LEU A 142 17.55 -1.35 -5.09
N GLU A 143 18.11 -0.75 -4.04
CA GLU A 143 19.21 0.20 -4.16
C GLU A 143 20.52 -0.49 -4.56
N LYS A 144 20.96 -1.51 -3.82
CA LYS A 144 22.27 -2.16 -4.05
C LYS A 144 22.34 -2.92 -5.38
N ASP A 145 21.26 -3.62 -5.74
CA ASP A 145 21.29 -4.52 -6.91
C ASP A 145 20.98 -3.79 -8.22
N PHE A 146 20.26 -2.67 -8.15
CA PHE A 146 19.71 -1.96 -9.32
C PHE A 146 19.88 -0.43 -9.29
N GLY A 147 20.40 0.16 -8.22
CA GLY A 147 20.57 1.61 -8.08
C GLY A 147 19.27 2.39 -7.90
N ILE A 148 18.19 1.73 -7.45
CA ILE A 148 16.87 2.35 -7.29
C ILE A 148 16.67 2.77 -5.85
N LEU A 149 16.82 4.07 -5.58
CA LEU A 149 16.48 4.70 -4.31
C LEU A 149 14.98 5.03 -4.26
N CYS A 150 14.30 4.59 -3.21
CA CYS A 150 12.87 4.83 -3.05
C CYS A 150 12.62 6.07 -2.17
N GLU A 151 12.19 7.18 -2.77
CA GLU A 151 11.95 8.45 -2.04
C GLU A 151 10.93 8.33 -0.89
N LEU A 152 10.03 7.34 -0.94
CA LEU A 152 9.00 7.14 0.07
C LEU A 152 9.29 5.94 0.99
N GLU A 153 10.52 5.44 1.00
CA GLU A 153 10.97 4.35 1.86
C GLU A 153 10.57 4.56 3.33
N ASP A 154 10.94 5.70 3.91
CA ASP A 154 10.63 6.05 5.30
C ASP A 154 9.12 6.03 5.58
N SER A 155 8.32 6.52 4.63
CA SER A 155 6.85 6.52 4.77
C SER A 155 6.29 5.09 4.80
N ILE A 156 6.82 4.20 3.95
CA ILE A 156 6.38 2.80 3.88
C ILE A 156 6.86 2.01 5.10
N ILE A 157 8.08 2.27 5.60
CA ILE A 157 8.60 1.69 6.85
C ILE A 157 7.76 2.15 8.05
N SER A 158 7.45 3.44 8.16
CA SER A 158 6.59 3.98 9.22
C SER A 158 5.20 3.35 9.20
N LEU A 159 4.61 3.11 8.02
CA LEU A 159 3.35 2.37 7.93
C LEU A 159 3.47 0.93 8.43
N GLY A 160 4.62 0.28 8.23
CA GLY A 160 4.93 -1.03 8.82
C GLY A 160 4.94 -1.00 10.35
N PHE A 161 5.59 -0.01 10.95
CA PHE A 161 5.61 0.20 12.40
C PHE A 161 4.21 0.50 12.96
N ILE A 162 3.44 1.34 12.27
CA ILE A 162 2.04 1.65 12.61
C ILE A 162 1.20 0.38 12.58
N MET A 163 1.31 -0.43 11.53
CA MET A 163 0.55 -1.67 11.41
C MET A 163 0.91 -2.65 12.53
N HIS A 164 2.19 -2.78 12.86
CA HIS A 164 2.65 -3.61 13.98
C HIS A 164 2.07 -3.13 15.32
N ALA A 165 2.09 -1.82 15.60
CA ALA A 165 1.51 -1.23 16.80
C ALA A 165 0.00 -1.50 16.90
N LEU A 166 -0.74 -1.29 15.80
CA LEU A 166 -2.17 -1.56 15.74
C LEU A 166 -2.46 -3.03 16.05
N MET A 167 -1.78 -3.96 15.39
CA MET A 167 -2.04 -5.40 15.50
C MET A 167 -1.64 -6.00 16.84
N HIS A 168 -0.49 -5.60 17.39
CA HIS A 168 0.13 -6.31 18.52
C HIS A 168 0.16 -5.52 19.81
N GLN A 169 -0.11 -4.21 19.76
CA GLN A 169 0.07 -3.31 20.90
C GLN A 169 -1.18 -2.48 21.18
N GLY A 170 -2.33 -2.88 20.62
CA GLY A 170 -3.59 -2.16 20.78
C GLY A 170 -3.59 -0.76 20.17
N GLY A 171 -2.60 -0.43 19.33
CA GLY A 171 -2.40 0.90 18.77
C GLY A 171 -1.51 1.83 19.60
N ALA A 172 -0.92 1.37 20.70
CA ALA A 172 0.06 2.17 21.44
C ALA A 172 1.41 2.21 20.72
N VAL A 173 2.03 3.39 20.62
CA VAL A 173 3.40 3.57 20.12
C VAL A 173 4.38 3.28 21.25
N LYS A 174 5.45 2.52 20.96
CA LYS A 174 6.48 2.11 21.92
C LYS A 174 7.87 2.38 21.37
N GLU A 175 8.87 2.29 22.25
CA GLU A 175 10.30 2.47 21.94
C GLU A 175 10.79 1.83 20.62
N PRO A 176 10.40 0.59 20.23
CA PRO A 176 10.88 0.02 18.96
C PRO A 176 10.36 0.69 17.68
N GLN A 177 9.38 1.58 17.77
CA GLN A 177 8.77 2.25 16.61
C GLN A 177 9.18 3.71 16.46
N VAL A 178 9.91 4.26 17.42
CA VAL A 178 10.25 5.68 17.44
C VAL A 178 11.70 5.92 17.06
N ASP A 179 11.97 7.11 16.52
CA ASP A 179 13.31 7.57 16.21
C ASP A 179 14.08 8.01 17.48
N GLU A 180 15.28 8.57 17.29
CA GLU A 180 16.12 9.10 18.37
C GLU A 180 15.45 10.23 19.18
N ASN A 181 14.42 10.87 18.63
CA ASN A 181 13.65 11.91 19.30
C ASN A 181 12.43 11.36 20.06
N GLY A 182 12.22 10.04 20.02
CA GLY A 182 11.02 9.42 20.58
C GLY A 182 9.77 9.65 19.71
N GLU A 183 9.95 9.90 18.40
CA GLU A 183 8.87 10.17 17.46
C GLU A 183 8.77 9.11 16.36
N LEU A 184 7.55 8.63 16.11
CA LEU A 184 7.15 7.89 14.91
C LEU A 184 6.53 8.87 13.92
N VAL A 185 7.25 9.15 12.83
CA VAL A 185 6.85 10.11 11.81
C VAL A 185 6.31 9.38 10.58
N LEU A 186 5.05 9.62 10.26
CA LEU A 186 4.44 9.20 8.99
C LEU A 186 4.33 10.42 8.07
N GLU A 187 5.06 10.39 6.95
CA GLU A 187 4.90 11.37 5.89
C GLU A 187 3.85 10.90 4.88
N LEU A 188 2.93 11.80 4.55
CA LEU A 188 1.82 11.55 3.64
C LEU A 188 1.86 12.53 2.47
N LYS A 189 1.65 12.02 1.26
CA LYS A 189 1.50 12.85 0.06
C LYS A 189 0.09 13.43 0.01
N ALA A 190 0.01 14.77 0.06
CA ALA A 190 -1.24 15.52 -0.01
C ALA A 190 -1.24 16.49 -1.20
N VAL A 191 -2.39 16.74 -1.80
CA VAL A 191 -2.52 17.72 -2.88
C VAL A 191 -2.71 19.11 -2.30
N LYS A 192 -1.73 20.00 -2.51
CA LYS A 192 -1.88 21.44 -2.28
C LYS A 192 -2.43 22.09 -3.54
N VAL A 193 -3.68 22.55 -3.49
CA VAL A 193 -4.32 23.29 -4.59
C VAL A 193 -3.68 24.66 -4.71
N LEU A 194 -3.07 24.97 -5.87
CA LEU A 194 -2.31 26.20 -6.10
C LEU A 194 -3.17 27.37 -6.60
N SER A 195 -4.38 27.11 -7.10
CA SER A 195 -5.42 28.10 -7.37
C SER A 195 -6.78 27.43 -7.50
N ARG A 196 -7.84 28.10 -7.06
CA ARG A 196 -9.24 27.76 -7.40
C ARG A 196 -9.67 28.63 -8.58
N ASP A 197 -9.15 28.36 -9.77
CA ASP A 197 -9.77 28.93 -10.97
C ASP A 197 -11.12 28.25 -11.18
N ALA A 198 -12.21 28.98 -10.97
CA ALA A 198 -13.58 28.48 -11.08
C ALA A 198 -13.96 28.00 -12.51
N ALA A 199 -13.09 28.24 -13.50
CA ALA A 199 -13.27 27.84 -14.90
C ALA A 199 -12.44 26.61 -15.31
N ALA A 200 -11.60 26.05 -14.44
CA ALA A 200 -10.80 24.86 -14.76
C ALA A 200 -11.52 23.59 -14.27
N GLU A 201 -11.83 22.66 -15.17
CA GLU A 201 -12.48 21.37 -14.85
C GLU A 201 -11.68 20.50 -13.86
N ARG A 202 -10.39 20.79 -13.65
CA ARG A 202 -9.54 20.13 -12.65
C ARG A 202 -8.64 21.15 -11.96
N PRO A 203 -8.64 21.20 -10.62
CA PRO A 203 -7.72 22.07 -9.89
C PRO A 203 -6.27 21.66 -10.18
N LYS A 204 -5.42 22.65 -10.52
CA LYS A 204 -3.97 22.45 -10.59
C LYS A 204 -3.43 22.36 -9.17
N GLY A 205 -3.08 21.16 -8.75
CA GLY A 205 -2.47 20.89 -7.45
C GLY A 205 -1.04 20.39 -7.58
N LYS A 206 -0.21 20.65 -6.56
CA LYS A 206 1.10 20.02 -6.39
C LYS A 206 1.05 19.08 -5.20
N LEU A 207 1.65 17.89 -5.33
CA LEU A 207 1.85 17.01 -4.18
C LEU A 207 2.87 17.63 -3.22
N VAL A 208 2.50 17.71 -1.95
CA VAL A 208 3.33 18.17 -0.85
C VAL A 208 3.30 17.14 0.27
N ASP A 209 4.32 17.18 1.11
CA ASP A 209 4.43 16.28 2.25
C ASP A 209 3.67 16.86 3.45
N GLN A 210 2.85 16.01 4.07
CA GLN A 210 2.15 16.28 5.31
C GLN A 210 2.60 15.26 6.34
N ARG A 211 3.11 15.73 7.48
CA ARG A 211 3.61 14.87 8.54
C ARG A 211 2.54 14.57 9.59
N ARG A 212 2.46 13.32 10.01
CA ARG A 212 1.81 12.86 11.24
C ARG A 212 2.89 12.39 12.18
N ILE A 213 2.92 12.97 13.38
CA ILE A 213 3.91 12.67 14.40
C ILE A 213 3.17 12.00 15.55
N PHE A 214 3.66 10.84 15.98
CA PHE A 214 3.20 10.14 17.16
C PHE A 214 4.39 9.95 18.10
N ARG A 215 4.26 10.33 19.35
CA ARG A 215 5.32 10.16 20.35
C ARG A 215 5.20 8.79 21.02
N GLU A 216 6.28 8.34 21.63
CA GLU A 216 6.23 7.16 22.49
C GLU A 216 5.12 7.31 23.55
N GLY A 217 4.31 6.26 23.70
CA GLY A 217 3.15 6.23 24.59
C GLY A 217 1.84 6.75 23.96
N ASP A 218 1.88 7.40 22.80
CA ASP A 218 0.67 7.84 22.12
C ASP A 218 -0.17 6.67 21.63
N MET A 219 -1.49 6.87 21.62
CA MET A 219 -2.42 5.98 20.92
C MET A 219 -2.58 6.46 19.49
N LEU A 220 -2.28 5.57 18.54
CA LEU A 220 -2.44 5.81 17.12
C LEU A 220 -3.89 6.20 16.80
N SER A 221 -4.03 7.33 16.12
CA SER A 221 -5.33 7.83 15.68
C SER A 221 -5.20 8.47 14.29
N PHE A 222 -6.16 8.14 13.43
CA PHE A 222 -6.19 8.56 12.03
C PHE A 222 -7.55 9.17 11.68
N THR A 223 -7.55 10.36 11.11
CA THR A 223 -8.74 10.94 10.48
C THR A 223 -9.06 10.21 9.18
N ASP A 224 -10.28 10.38 8.68
CA ASP A 224 -10.65 9.80 7.38
C ASP A 224 -9.78 10.34 6.24
N LEU A 225 -9.40 11.62 6.31
CA LEU A 225 -8.46 12.21 5.37
C LEU A 225 -7.10 11.52 5.43
N ASP A 226 -6.57 11.20 6.62
CA ASP A 226 -5.29 10.51 6.72
C ASP A 226 -5.34 9.16 6.00
N LEU A 227 -6.44 8.39 6.15
CA LEU A 227 -6.61 7.11 5.46
C LEU A 227 -6.63 7.25 3.93
N GLN A 228 -7.27 8.31 3.42
CA GLN A 228 -7.24 8.62 1.98
C GLN A 228 -5.82 9.00 1.53
N LEU A 229 -5.12 9.83 2.31
CA LEU A 229 -3.76 10.26 2.00
C LEU A 229 -2.74 9.12 2.06
N ILE A 230 -2.96 8.09 2.89
CA ILE A 230 -2.14 6.87 2.86
C ILE A 230 -2.23 6.20 1.49
N LEU A 231 -3.44 6.03 0.92
CA LEU A 231 -3.60 5.49 -0.43
C LEU A 231 -2.93 6.36 -1.50
N ILE A 232 -3.03 7.70 -1.40
CA ILE A 232 -2.33 8.62 -2.31
C ILE A 232 -0.80 8.49 -2.19
N THR A 233 -0.31 8.23 -0.98
CA THR A 233 1.11 7.98 -0.72
C THR A 233 1.56 6.68 -1.36
N ILE A 234 0.77 5.60 -1.25
CA ILE A 234 1.02 4.33 -1.96
C ILE A 234 1.00 4.52 -3.48
N ALA A 235 0.07 5.33 -4.00
CA ALA A 235 0.02 5.68 -5.42
C ALA A 235 1.32 6.34 -5.89
N SER A 236 1.78 7.32 -5.11
CA SER A 236 2.99 8.09 -5.40
C SER A 236 4.24 7.24 -5.30
N PHE A 237 4.28 6.33 -4.32
CA PHE A 237 5.34 5.35 -4.16
C PHE A 237 5.44 4.44 -5.40
N ALA A 238 4.31 3.84 -5.80
CA ALA A 238 4.29 2.92 -6.93
C ALA A 238 4.60 3.61 -8.27
N ASP A 239 4.08 4.81 -8.50
CA ASP A 239 4.41 5.61 -9.70
C ASP A 239 5.92 5.90 -9.78
N SER A 240 6.52 6.31 -8.67
CA SER A 240 7.96 6.58 -8.59
C SER A 240 8.79 5.31 -8.79
N LEU A 241 8.41 4.21 -8.15
CA LEU A 241 9.04 2.90 -8.31
C LEU A 241 9.00 2.41 -9.76
N PHE A 242 7.83 2.42 -10.40
CA PHE A 242 7.70 1.94 -11.78
C PHE A 242 8.42 2.83 -12.78
N LYS A 243 8.50 4.15 -12.54
CA LYS A 243 9.36 5.05 -13.32
C LYS A 243 10.83 4.69 -13.18
N ALA A 244 11.31 4.48 -11.95
CA ALA A 244 12.69 4.07 -11.71
C ALA A 244 13.03 2.73 -12.38
N VAL A 245 12.12 1.75 -12.31
CA VAL A 245 12.24 0.46 -13.00
C VAL A 245 12.34 0.64 -14.52
N SER A 246 11.50 1.51 -15.10
CA SER A 246 11.54 1.82 -16.53
C SER A 246 12.86 2.49 -16.94
N LEU A 247 13.41 3.36 -16.09
CA LEU A 247 14.68 4.03 -16.36
C LEU A 247 15.85 3.05 -16.30
N TYR A 248 15.87 2.17 -15.30
CA TYR A 248 16.87 1.09 -15.21
C TYR A 248 16.83 0.19 -16.45
N ALA A 249 15.64 -0.24 -16.89
CA ALA A 249 15.53 -1.09 -18.06
C ALA A 249 16.01 -0.41 -19.34
N LYS A 250 15.77 0.90 -19.46
CA LYS A 250 16.28 1.70 -20.57
C LYS A 250 17.81 1.80 -20.52
N SER A 251 18.41 2.09 -19.37
CA SER A 251 19.87 2.22 -19.27
C SER A 251 20.59 0.91 -19.61
N VAL A 252 20.09 -0.23 -19.12
CA VAL A 252 20.64 -1.54 -19.48
C VAL A 252 20.53 -1.78 -20.99
N LYS A 253 19.44 -1.38 -21.62
CA LYS A 253 19.28 -1.53 -23.07
C LYS A 253 20.29 -0.67 -23.83
N ASP A 254 20.40 0.61 -23.48
CA ASP A 254 21.29 1.57 -24.14
C ASP A 254 22.77 1.14 -23.99
N ASP A 255 23.16 0.59 -22.83
CA ASP A 255 24.51 0.05 -22.57
C ASP A 255 24.84 -1.20 -23.40
N ASN A 256 23.84 -1.99 -23.81
CA ASN A 256 24.06 -3.18 -24.65
C ASN A 256 24.04 -2.87 -26.16
N GLU A 257 23.47 -1.73 -26.56
CA GLU A 257 23.46 -1.25 -27.95
C GLU A 257 24.67 -0.36 -28.29
N SER A 258 25.48 0.01 -27.29
CA SER A 258 26.71 0.80 -27.39
C SER A 258 27.97 -0.07 -27.53
#